data_AF-A0A328NUT5-F1
#
_entry.id   AF-A0A328NUT5-F1
#
_cell.length_a   1.000
_cell.length_b   1.000
_cell.length_c   1.000
_cell.angle_alpha   90.00
_cell.angle_beta   90.00
_cell.angle_gamma   90.00
#
_symmetry.space_group_name_H-M   'P 1'
#
loop_
_entity.id
_entity.type
_entity.pdbx_description
1 polymer ?
#
loop_
_entity_poly.entity_id
_entity_poly.type
_entity_poly.pdbx_seq_one_letter_code
_entity_poly.pdbx_strand_id
1 'polypeptide(L)'
;MLITGYENDPLVDGGQFLTDSLFWPTYLIDTMASHDPSLVTTAFEVGEDDCLGYFRRLTDPDGWPVFRLGLPDRHEIDVVYRNLTGDMGTEFVLCRSGGTSTLDLANVGGHEFRPGLSWPELVAAANWSGAPYGVVKPHARLLLLLPALGDADLPSEAMAIVTVALTGCGAGPRAGELVEWLLQEPQRWPHWRQQADGALVCDGRYSRRNPEGPAGHPPADLLAISSALRIV
;
A
#
# COMPACT_ATOMS: atom_id res chain seq x y z
N MET A 1 13.11 -6.79 14.14
CA MET A 1 12.91 -6.04 12.88
C MET A 1 13.42 -4.63 13.11
N LEU A 2 14.07 -3.98 12.14
CA LEU A 2 14.61 -2.62 12.31
C LEU A 2 14.03 -1.73 11.22
N ILE A 3 13.19 -0.79 11.62
CA ILE A 3 12.63 0.29 10.80
C ILE A 3 12.91 1.58 11.55
N THR A 4 13.56 2.54 10.92
CA THR A 4 13.88 3.82 11.56
C THR A 4 12.60 4.52 12.00
N GLY A 5 12.53 4.96 13.26
CA GLY A 5 11.34 5.58 13.84
C GLY A 5 10.40 4.61 14.55
N TYR A 6 10.66 3.30 14.48
CA TYR A 6 9.88 2.26 15.14
C TYR A 6 10.70 1.41 16.12
N GLU A 7 11.84 1.91 16.59
CA GLU A 7 12.83 1.13 17.34
C GLU A 7 12.28 0.53 18.65
N ASN A 8 11.24 1.15 19.21
CA ASN A 8 10.62 0.74 20.48
C ASN A 8 9.20 0.21 20.33
N ASP A 9 8.69 0.09 19.10
CA ASP A 9 7.33 -0.36 18.84
C ASP A 9 7.25 -1.89 18.75
N PRO A 10 6.10 -2.49 19.07
CA PRO A 10 5.94 -3.94 19.15
C PRO A 10 5.75 -4.56 17.77
N LEU A 11 6.70 -4.33 16.86
CA LEU A 11 6.58 -4.79 15.49
C LEU A 11 6.68 -6.32 15.38
N VAL A 12 5.76 -6.91 14.62
CA VAL A 12 5.72 -8.35 14.35
C VAL A 12 5.70 -8.64 12.84
N ASP A 13 6.18 -9.81 12.44
CA ASP A 13 6.10 -10.23 11.03
C ASP A 13 4.64 -10.44 10.61
N GLY A 14 4.19 -9.68 9.62
CA GLY A 14 2.85 -9.76 9.05
C GLY A 14 2.64 -10.96 8.13
N GLY A 15 3.71 -11.65 7.69
CA GLY A 15 3.63 -12.72 6.69
C GLY A 15 2.63 -13.83 7.01
N GLN A 16 2.45 -14.15 8.30
CA GLN A 16 1.47 -15.14 8.77
C GLN A 16 0.01 -14.75 8.50
N PHE A 17 -0.32 -13.45 8.44
CA PHE A 17 -1.69 -13.00 8.16
C PHE A 17 -2.05 -13.21 6.69
N LEU A 18 -1.07 -13.22 5.78
CA LEU A 18 -1.32 -13.35 4.33
C LEU A 18 -1.88 -14.72 3.92
N THR A 19 -1.82 -15.72 4.81
CA THR A 19 -2.40 -17.05 4.59
C THR A 19 -3.81 -17.19 5.11
N ASP A 20 -4.29 -16.24 5.91
CA ASP A 20 -5.63 -16.27 6.49
C ASP A 20 -6.63 -15.70 5.48
N SER A 21 -7.72 -16.42 5.21
CA SER A 21 -8.74 -16.02 4.22
C SER A 21 -9.42 -14.69 4.56
N LEU A 22 -9.47 -14.31 5.83
CA LEU A 22 -10.06 -13.07 6.31
C LEU A 22 -9.11 -11.86 6.20
N PHE A 23 -7.84 -12.06 5.88
CA PHE A 23 -6.88 -10.95 5.82
C PHE A 23 -7.23 -9.94 4.74
N TRP A 24 -7.30 -10.36 3.48
CA TRP A 24 -7.54 -9.46 2.35
C TRP A 24 -8.85 -8.69 2.42
N PRO A 25 -10.01 -9.30 2.74
CA PRO A 25 -11.23 -8.52 2.89
C PRO A 25 -11.12 -7.53 4.05
N THR A 26 -10.53 -7.92 5.19
CA THR A 26 -10.34 -7.00 6.32
C THR A 26 -9.40 -5.84 5.96
N TYR A 27 -8.30 -6.13 5.28
CA TYR A 27 -7.32 -5.15 4.81
C TYR A 27 -7.96 -4.11 3.89
N LEU A 28 -8.75 -4.56 2.92
CA LEU A 28 -9.41 -3.67 1.96
C LEU A 28 -10.52 -2.83 2.60
N ILE A 29 -11.28 -3.41 3.54
CA ILE A 29 -12.27 -2.66 4.34
C ILE A 29 -11.59 -1.55 5.13
N ASP A 30 -10.52 -1.87 5.84
CA ASP A 30 -9.78 -0.92 6.67
C ASP A 30 -9.16 0.22 5.84
N THR A 31 -8.48 -0.13 4.74
CA THR A 31 -7.63 0.84 4.02
C THR A 31 -8.34 1.59 2.89
N MET A 32 -9.43 1.05 2.34
CA MET A 32 -10.09 1.61 1.15
C MET A 32 -11.62 1.67 1.25
N ALA A 33 -12.27 0.72 1.93
CA ALA A 33 -13.71 0.52 1.88
C ALA A 33 -14.43 0.68 3.23
N SER A 34 -13.91 1.53 4.13
CA SER A 34 -14.48 1.70 5.48
C SER A 34 -15.94 2.20 5.47
N HIS A 35 -16.33 2.91 4.40
CA HIS A 35 -17.68 3.45 4.21
C HIS A 35 -18.65 2.48 3.52
N ASP A 36 -18.15 1.45 2.84
CA ASP A 36 -18.99 0.41 2.21
C ASP A 36 -18.31 -0.98 2.31
N PRO A 37 -18.28 -1.58 3.51
CA PRO A 37 -17.66 -2.89 3.72
C PRO A 37 -18.35 -4.02 2.92
N SER A 38 -19.63 -3.83 2.60
CA SER A 38 -20.49 -4.85 1.99
C SER A 38 -20.02 -5.27 0.60
N LEU A 39 -19.42 -4.35 -0.17
CA LEU A 39 -18.84 -4.65 -1.47
C LEU A 39 -17.66 -5.61 -1.36
N VAL A 40 -16.80 -5.40 -0.34
CA VAL A 40 -15.64 -6.25 -0.10
C VAL A 40 -16.09 -7.62 0.42
N THR A 41 -16.93 -7.65 1.46
CA THR A 41 -17.38 -8.92 2.05
C THR A 41 -18.12 -9.78 1.05
N THR A 42 -18.93 -9.18 0.16
CA THR A 42 -19.61 -9.94 -0.87
C THR A 42 -18.67 -10.43 -1.97
N ALA A 43 -17.64 -9.65 -2.33
CA ALA A 43 -16.63 -10.10 -3.29
C ALA A 43 -15.77 -11.25 -2.76
N PHE A 44 -15.55 -11.32 -1.45
CA PHE A 44 -14.76 -12.39 -0.79
C PHE A 44 -15.63 -13.51 -0.20
N GLU A 45 -16.96 -13.42 -0.28
CA GLU A 45 -17.91 -14.41 0.26
C GLU A 45 -17.74 -14.66 1.77
N VAL A 46 -17.47 -13.60 2.54
CA VAL A 46 -17.24 -13.63 4.00
C VAL A 46 -18.28 -12.78 4.76
N GLY A 47 -18.44 -13.01 6.07
CA GLY A 47 -19.28 -12.19 6.93
C GLY A 47 -18.60 -10.89 7.36
N GLU A 48 -19.35 -9.80 7.47
CA GLU A 48 -18.84 -8.53 8.03
C GLU A 48 -18.38 -8.68 9.49
N ASP A 49 -19.10 -9.46 10.30
CA ASP A 49 -18.72 -9.73 11.70
C ASP A 49 -17.40 -10.52 11.80
N ASP A 50 -17.12 -11.40 10.84
CA ASP A 50 -15.85 -12.13 10.78
C ASP A 50 -14.69 -11.19 10.48
N CYS A 51 -14.87 -10.28 9.52
CA CYS A 51 -13.91 -9.21 9.23
C CYS A 51 -13.71 -8.27 10.42
N LEU A 52 -14.77 -7.90 11.14
CA LEU A 52 -14.66 -7.07 12.34
C LEU A 52 -13.90 -7.79 13.46
N GLY A 53 -14.15 -9.08 13.65
CA GLY A 53 -13.40 -9.91 14.60
C GLY A 53 -11.92 -10.00 14.22
N TYR A 54 -11.64 -10.20 12.93
CA TYR A 54 -10.28 -10.27 12.41
C TYR A 54 -9.55 -8.92 12.49
N PHE A 55 -10.25 -7.81 12.25
CA PHE A 55 -9.73 -6.45 12.36
C PHE A 55 -9.17 -6.18 13.77
N ARG A 56 -9.86 -6.63 14.82
CA ARG A 56 -9.38 -6.49 16.20
C ARG A 56 -8.08 -7.25 16.47
N ARG A 57 -7.86 -8.39 15.81
CA ARG A 57 -6.60 -9.15 15.88
C ARG A 57 -5.50 -8.45 15.09
N LEU A 58 -5.83 -7.89 13.93
CA LEU A 58 -4.88 -7.18 13.08
C LEU A 58 -4.41 -5.85 13.71
N THR A 59 -5.29 -5.24 14.50
CA THR A 59 -5.08 -3.95 15.18
C THR A 59 -4.71 -4.07 16.66
N ASP A 60 -4.15 -5.20 17.10
CA ASP A 60 -3.68 -5.40 18.46
C ASP A 60 -2.59 -4.37 18.82
N PRO A 61 -2.76 -3.53 19.87
CA PRO A 61 -1.76 -2.57 20.29
C PRO A 61 -0.42 -3.21 20.70
N ASP A 62 -0.43 -4.47 21.12
CA ASP A 62 0.76 -5.21 21.57
C ASP A 62 1.48 -5.95 20.42
N GLY A 63 0.99 -5.83 19.18
CA GLY A 63 1.61 -6.43 18.00
C GLY A 63 1.27 -5.68 16.74
N TRP A 64 2.26 -5.06 16.10
CA TRP A 64 2.10 -4.22 14.90
C TRP A 64 2.60 -4.98 13.67
N PRO A 65 1.69 -5.60 12.87
CA PRO A 65 2.08 -6.34 11.69
C PRO A 65 2.85 -5.48 10.70
N VAL A 66 3.95 -6.03 10.18
CA VAL A 66 4.69 -5.44 9.07
C VAL A 66 4.77 -6.40 7.89
N PHE A 67 4.35 -5.93 6.72
CA PHE A 67 4.46 -6.66 5.47
C PHE A 67 5.59 -6.04 4.64
N ARG A 68 6.67 -6.80 4.47
CA ARG A 68 7.88 -6.34 3.78
C ARG A 68 7.91 -6.75 2.31
N LEU A 69 8.12 -5.78 1.44
CA LEU A 69 8.24 -5.96 0.00
C LEU A 69 9.65 -5.54 -0.44
N GLY A 70 10.52 -6.52 -0.74
CA GLY A 70 11.84 -6.21 -1.30
C GLY A 70 11.76 -5.53 -2.67
N LEU A 71 12.71 -4.65 -2.98
CA LEU A 71 12.87 -3.91 -4.23
C LEU A 71 14.34 -4.04 -4.73
N PRO A 72 14.67 -3.55 -5.94
CA PRO A 72 16.04 -3.50 -6.43
C PRO A 72 17.00 -2.73 -5.51
N ASP A 73 18.30 -2.95 -5.68
CA ASP A 73 19.39 -2.22 -5.01
C ASP A 73 19.29 -2.16 -3.49
N ARG A 74 18.73 -3.23 -2.90
CA ARG A 74 18.50 -3.37 -1.45
C ARG A 74 17.57 -2.28 -0.91
N HIS A 75 16.54 -1.91 -1.65
CA HIS A 75 15.42 -1.14 -1.11
C HIS A 75 14.27 -2.07 -0.72
N GLU A 76 13.38 -1.59 0.13
CA GLU A 76 12.22 -2.32 0.62
C GLU A 76 11.08 -1.32 0.86
N ILE A 77 9.83 -1.75 0.61
CA ILE A 77 8.65 -1.08 1.15
C ILE A 77 8.15 -1.92 2.32
N ASP A 78 8.07 -1.29 3.49
CA ASP A 78 7.39 -1.87 4.65
C ASP A 78 5.98 -1.26 4.74
N VAL A 79 4.96 -2.13 4.74
CA VAL A 79 3.57 -1.76 5.05
C VAL A 79 3.34 -2.08 6.51
N VAL A 80 3.20 -1.05 7.33
CA VAL A 80 3.16 -1.14 8.79
C VAL A 80 1.75 -0.85 9.29
N TYR A 81 1.15 -1.81 9.98
CA TYR A 81 -0.04 -1.57 10.80
C TYR A 81 0.39 -0.88 12.10
N ARG A 82 0.38 0.46 12.09
CA ARG A 82 0.70 1.28 13.25
C ARG A 82 -0.48 1.27 14.22
N ASN A 83 -0.53 0.29 15.12
CA ASN A 83 -1.64 0.10 16.06
C ASN A 83 -1.51 0.97 17.31
N LEU A 84 -1.13 2.23 17.14
CA LEU A 84 -1.04 3.18 18.25
C LEU A 84 -2.45 3.52 18.75
N THR A 85 -2.70 3.32 20.04
CA THR A 85 -4.01 3.57 20.64
C THR A 85 -4.45 5.03 20.46
N GLY A 86 -5.58 5.24 19.80
CA GLY A 86 -6.14 6.57 19.53
C GLY A 86 -5.64 7.24 18.24
N ASP A 87 -4.66 6.64 17.56
CA ASP A 87 -4.11 7.13 16.30
C ASP A 87 -3.60 5.95 15.45
N MET A 88 -4.48 4.99 15.19
CA MET A 88 -4.12 3.82 14.37
C MET A 88 -4.11 4.18 12.88
N GLY A 89 -3.24 3.53 12.12
CA GLY A 89 -3.20 3.66 10.67
C GLY A 89 -2.29 2.63 10.00
N THR A 90 -2.37 2.56 8.67
CA THR A 90 -1.47 1.77 7.84
C THR A 90 -0.48 2.69 7.14
N GLU A 91 0.81 2.50 7.40
CA GLU A 91 1.89 3.30 6.85
C GLU A 91 2.67 2.55 5.78
N PHE A 92 3.05 3.27 4.73
CA PHE A 92 3.83 2.76 3.62
C PHE A 92 5.17 3.46 3.64
N VAL A 93 6.22 2.74 4.01
CA VAL A 93 7.54 3.33 4.25
C VAL A 93 8.55 2.71 3.31
N LEU A 94 9.29 3.55 2.58
CA LEU A 94 10.43 3.12 1.78
C LEU A 94 11.69 3.14 2.65
N CYS A 95 12.39 2.01 2.66
CA CYS A 95 13.62 1.81 3.43
C CYS A 95 14.75 1.37 2.51
N ARG A 96 15.99 1.75 2.83
CA ARG A 96 17.15 0.95 2.41
C ARG A 96 17.30 -0.22 3.37
N SER A 97 17.41 -1.44 2.84
CA SER A 97 17.57 -2.68 3.59
C SER A 97 18.69 -2.53 4.62
N GLY A 98 18.37 -2.80 5.88
CA GLY A 98 19.21 -2.50 7.04
C GLY A 98 18.78 -1.28 7.86
N GLY A 99 17.74 -0.54 7.43
CA GLY A 99 17.00 0.39 8.29
C GLY A 99 17.77 1.65 8.70
N THR A 100 18.63 2.18 7.82
CA THR A 100 19.43 3.39 8.10
C THR A 100 18.71 4.70 7.81
N SER A 101 17.63 4.66 7.02
CA SER A 101 16.82 5.81 6.63
C SER A 101 15.47 5.34 6.08
N THR A 102 14.39 5.99 6.51
CA THR A 102 13.01 5.75 6.08
C THR A 102 12.45 6.97 5.35
N LEU A 103 11.65 6.74 4.32
CA LEU A 103 10.91 7.77 3.59
C LEU A 103 9.45 7.37 3.49
N ASP A 104 8.56 8.18 4.08
CA ASP A 104 7.12 7.93 4.01
C ASP A 104 6.62 8.05 2.57
N LEU A 105 5.87 7.06 2.11
CA LEU A 105 5.19 7.09 0.81
C LEU A 105 3.74 7.53 0.98
N ALA A 106 3.02 6.85 1.87
CA ALA A 106 1.60 7.08 2.15
C ALA A 106 1.27 6.68 3.59
N ASN A 107 0.18 7.22 4.10
CA ASN A 107 -0.45 6.79 5.34
C ASN A 107 -1.96 6.76 5.13
N VAL A 108 -2.60 5.72 5.67
CA VAL A 108 -4.05 5.50 5.63
C VAL A 108 -4.58 5.38 7.04
N GLY A 109 -5.50 6.27 7.43
CA GLY A 109 -6.01 6.35 8.80
C GLY A 109 -5.13 7.20 9.72
N GLY A 110 -5.75 7.89 10.68
CA GLY A 110 -5.06 8.88 11.51
C GLY A 110 -4.74 10.16 10.71
N HIS A 111 -3.46 10.51 10.61
CA HIS A 111 -2.97 11.68 9.87
C HIS A 111 -2.68 11.37 8.39
N GLU A 112 -3.75 11.15 7.64
CA GLU A 112 -3.70 10.66 6.27
C GLU A 112 -2.90 11.56 5.31
N PHE A 113 -2.02 10.94 4.51
CA PHE A 113 -1.42 11.55 3.34
C PHE A 113 -1.35 10.54 2.19
N ARG A 114 -1.96 10.90 1.07
CA ARG A 114 -2.08 10.08 -0.14
C ARG A 114 -2.18 10.95 -1.39
N PRO A 115 -1.85 10.41 -2.57
CA PRO A 115 -1.24 9.09 -2.81
C PRO A 115 0.29 9.10 -2.62
N GLY A 116 0.88 7.91 -2.55
CA GLY A 116 2.33 7.70 -2.46
C GLY A 116 2.95 7.09 -3.71
N LEU A 117 2.14 6.44 -4.56
CA LEU A 117 2.58 5.68 -5.73
C LEU A 117 1.80 6.08 -6.98
N SER A 118 2.52 6.22 -8.09
CA SER A 118 1.95 6.20 -9.44
C SER A 118 1.60 4.76 -9.86
N TRP A 119 0.79 4.61 -10.91
CA TRP A 119 0.46 3.31 -11.45
C TRP A 119 1.70 2.53 -11.94
N PRO A 120 2.64 3.12 -12.71
CA PRO A 120 3.85 2.41 -13.12
C PRO A 120 4.71 1.94 -11.92
N GLU A 121 4.86 2.77 -10.88
CA GLU A 121 5.61 2.40 -9.67
C GLU A 121 4.93 1.25 -8.91
N LEU A 122 3.60 1.26 -8.78
CA LEU A 122 2.84 0.16 -8.18
C LEU A 122 3.07 -1.16 -8.91
N VAL A 123 2.87 -1.17 -10.23
CA VAL A 123 3.01 -2.38 -11.06
C VAL A 123 4.45 -2.88 -11.05
N ALA A 124 5.42 -1.98 -11.10
CA ALA A 124 6.83 -2.31 -10.98
C ALA A 124 7.10 -3.00 -9.64
N ALA A 125 6.82 -2.32 -8.52
CA ALA A 125 7.03 -2.87 -7.19
C ALA A 125 6.32 -4.22 -7.00
N ALA A 126 5.08 -4.37 -7.49
CA ALA A 126 4.34 -5.63 -7.42
C ALA A 126 5.01 -6.79 -8.17
N ASN A 127 5.60 -6.53 -9.34
CA ASN A 127 6.17 -7.56 -10.21
C ASN A 127 7.64 -7.87 -9.96
N TRP A 128 8.32 -7.13 -9.06
CA TRP A 128 9.70 -7.44 -8.72
C TRP A 128 9.84 -8.83 -8.09
N SER A 129 10.55 -9.72 -8.78
CA SER A 129 10.74 -11.12 -8.39
C SER A 129 12.06 -11.40 -7.68
N GLY A 130 12.92 -10.39 -7.51
CA GLY A 130 14.25 -10.54 -6.91
C GLY A 130 14.28 -10.57 -5.38
N ALA A 131 13.14 -10.43 -4.70
CA ALA A 131 13.08 -10.44 -3.24
C ALA A 131 13.16 -11.89 -2.69
N PRO A 132 14.18 -12.23 -1.87
CA PRO A 132 14.34 -13.60 -1.34
C PRO A 132 13.49 -13.87 -0.09
N TYR A 133 12.82 -12.85 0.47
CA TYR A 133 12.00 -12.93 1.68
C TYR A 133 10.85 -11.91 1.64
N GLY A 134 9.98 -11.97 2.65
CA GLY A 134 8.81 -11.10 2.78
C GLY A 134 7.69 -11.51 1.82
N VAL A 135 6.95 -10.53 1.33
CA VAL A 135 5.84 -10.76 0.41
C VAL A 135 6.37 -10.92 -1.01
N VAL A 136 6.37 -12.16 -1.51
CA VAL A 136 6.94 -12.52 -2.81
C VAL A 136 5.91 -12.71 -3.92
N LYS A 137 4.64 -12.96 -3.59
CA LYS A 137 3.59 -13.20 -4.60
C LYS A 137 3.13 -11.89 -5.24
N PRO A 138 3.17 -11.73 -6.58
CA PRO A 138 2.84 -10.46 -7.22
C PRO A 138 1.45 -9.92 -6.91
N HIS A 139 0.42 -10.77 -6.84
CA HIS A 139 -0.94 -10.37 -6.48
C HIS A 139 -1.03 -9.80 -5.05
N ALA A 140 -0.36 -10.44 -4.09
CA ALA A 140 -0.33 -9.99 -2.71
C ALA A 140 0.43 -8.65 -2.58
N ARG A 141 1.55 -8.51 -3.31
CA ARG A 141 2.31 -7.27 -3.36
C ARG A 141 1.49 -6.12 -3.93
N LEU A 142 0.77 -6.38 -5.03
CA LEU A 142 -0.10 -5.39 -5.67
C LEU A 142 -1.21 -4.94 -4.72
N LEU A 143 -1.95 -5.87 -4.10
CA LEU A 143 -3.04 -5.52 -3.21
C LEU A 143 -2.57 -4.80 -1.94
N LEU A 144 -1.43 -5.21 -1.37
CA LEU A 144 -0.85 -4.48 -0.23
C LEU A 144 -0.56 -3.04 -0.61
N LEU A 145 0.04 -2.77 -1.77
CA LEU A 145 0.40 -1.41 -2.17
C LEU A 145 -0.76 -0.58 -2.74
N LEU A 146 -1.89 -1.21 -3.07
CA LEU A 146 -3.02 -0.55 -3.72
C LEU A 146 -3.55 0.69 -2.97
N PRO A 147 -3.65 0.72 -1.62
CA PRO A 147 -4.13 1.91 -0.91
C PRO A 147 -3.21 3.13 -1.02
N ALA A 148 -1.95 2.95 -1.44
CA ALA A 148 -1.02 4.04 -1.70
C ALA A 148 -1.09 4.57 -3.15
N LEU A 149 -1.87 3.93 -4.03
CA LEU A 149 -2.08 4.36 -5.41
C LEU A 149 -2.94 5.62 -5.48
N GLY A 150 -2.61 6.51 -6.41
CA GLY A 150 -3.53 7.53 -6.90
C GLY A 150 -2.94 8.18 -8.13
N ASP A 151 -3.40 7.77 -9.29
CA ASP A 151 -2.88 8.16 -10.60
C ASP A 151 -4.02 8.31 -11.60
N ALA A 152 -4.29 9.54 -12.06
CA ALA A 152 -5.37 9.80 -13.00
C ALA A 152 -5.18 9.14 -14.38
N ASP A 153 -3.94 8.79 -14.72
CA ASP A 153 -3.56 8.26 -16.03
C ASP A 153 -3.50 6.73 -16.02
N LEU A 154 -4.51 6.08 -15.42
CA LEU A 154 -4.63 4.62 -15.41
C LEU A 154 -4.72 4.05 -16.85
N PRO A 155 -3.93 3.01 -17.19
CA PRO A 155 -4.05 2.34 -18.46
C PRO A 155 -5.33 1.49 -18.52
N SER A 156 -5.77 1.17 -19.74
CA SER A 156 -6.97 0.34 -19.99
C SER A 156 -6.94 -1.03 -19.30
N GLU A 157 -5.74 -1.58 -19.09
CA GLU A 157 -5.50 -2.88 -18.49
C GLU A 157 -5.57 -2.85 -16.95
N ALA A 158 -5.63 -1.68 -16.32
CA ALA A 158 -5.56 -1.53 -14.87
C ALA A 158 -6.62 -2.36 -14.15
N MET A 159 -7.87 -2.32 -14.61
CA MET A 159 -8.94 -3.11 -14.02
C MET A 159 -8.68 -4.63 -14.10
N ALA A 160 -8.16 -5.10 -15.23
CA ALA A 160 -7.86 -6.52 -15.41
C ALA A 160 -6.73 -6.96 -14.47
N ILE A 161 -5.69 -6.14 -14.32
CA ILE A 161 -4.55 -6.41 -13.43
C ILE A 161 -5.00 -6.49 -11.97
N VAL A 162 -5.80 -5.52 -11.49
CA VAL A 162 -6.31 -5.53 -10.11
C VAL A 162 -7.29 -6.69 -9.89
N THR A 163 -8.11 -7.03 -10.89
CA THR A 163 -9.03 -8.18 -10.81
C THR A 163 -8.26 -9.48 -10.61
N VAL A 164 -7.19 -9.71 -11.39
CA VAL A 164 -6.32 -10.89 -11.23
C VAL A 164 -5.68 -10.91 -9.84
N ALA A 165 -5.29 -9.75 -9.31
CA ALA A 165 -4.71 -9.67 -7.98
C ALA A 165 -5.72 -10.02 -6.87
N LEU A 166 -6.95 -9.49 -6.95
CA LEU A 166 -8.06 -9.83 -6.04
C LEU A 166 -8.37 -11.32 -6.07
N THR A 167 -8.55 -11.90 -7.27
CA THR A 167 -8.82 -13.34 -7.42
C THR A 167 -7.67 -14.18 -6.88
N GLY A 168 -6.41 -13.79 -7.13
CA GLY A 168 -5.24 -14.46 -6.58
C GLY A 168 -5.16 -14.41 -5.04
N CYS A 169 -5.85 -13.46 -4.43
CA CYS A 169 -5.96 -13.28 -2.99
C CYS A 169 -7.27 -13.84 -2.39
N GLY A 170 -8.07 -14.54 -3.18
CA GLY A 170 -9.28 -15.24 -2.72
C GLY A 170 -10.60 -14.51 -2.96
N ALA A 171 -10.62 -13.41 -3.72
CA ALA A 171 -11.89 -12.84 -4.16
C ALA A 171 -12.58 -13.79 -5.15
N GLY A 172 -13.90 -13.91 -5.00
CA GLY A 172 -14.78 -14.72 -5.82
C GLY A 172 -15.27 -14.03 -7.09
N PRO A 173 -16.41 -14.47 -7.67
CA PRO A 173 -16.89 -14.01 -8.97
C PRO A 173 -17.18 -12.50 -9.06
N ARG A 174 -17.42 -11.83 -7.93
CA ARG A 174 -17.73 -10.38 -7.87
C ARG A 174 -16.49 -9.49 -7.73
N ALA A 175 -15.29 -10.04 -7.91
CA ALA A 175 -14.05 -9.27 -7.90
C ALA A 175 -14.07 -8.08 -8.89
N GLY A 176 -14.68 -8.25 -10.08
CA GLY A 176 -14.77 -7.17 -11.07
C GLY A 176 -15.56 -5.95 -10.58
N GLU A 177 -16.70 -6.16 -9.92
CA GLU A 177 -17.51 -5.09 -9.33
C GLU A 177 -16.73 -4.35 -8.23
N LEU A 178 -15.97 -5.09 -7.42
CA LEU A 178 -15.09 -4.50 -6.41
C LEU A 178 -13.98 -3.66 -7.06
N VAL A 179 -13.37 -4.10 -8.16
CA VAL A 179 -12.36 -3.32 -8.89
C VAL A 179 -12.93 -2.02 -9.44
N GLU A 180 -14.12 -2.07 -10.06
CA GLU A 180 -14.79 -0.88 -10.59
C GLU A 180 -14.98 0.17 -9.49
N TRP A 181 -15.33 -0.28 -8.29
CA TRP A 181 -15.47 0.59 -7.12
C TRP A 181 -14.12 1.09 -6.58
N LEU A 182 -13.10 0.21 -6.47
CA LEU A 182 -11.78 0.57 -5.95
C LEU A 182 -11.04 1.58 -6.85
N LEU A 183 -11.23 1.48 -8.18
CA LEU A 183 -10.58 2.33 -9.18
C LEU A 183 -11.52 3.42 -9.74
N GLN A 184 -12.62 3.70 -9.06
CA GLN A 184 -13.63 4.63 -9.57
C GLN A 184 -13.10 6.06 -9.70
N GLU A 185 -13.66 6.78 -10.68
CA GLU A 185 -13.39 8.19 -10.94
C GLU A 185 -11.90 8.58 -11.01
N PRO A 186 -11.07 7.88 -11.82
CA PRO A 186 -9.63 8.19 -11.91
C PRO A 186 -9.37 9.63 -12.36
N GLN A 187 -10.28 10.28 -13.08
CA GLN A 187 -10.19 11.71 -13.43
C GLN A 187 -10.18 12.67 -12.23
N ARG A 188 -10.51 12.19 -11.02
CA ARG A 188 -10.42 12.95 -9.76
C ARG A 188 -9.11 12.69 -9.01
N TRP A 189 -8.33 11.72 -9.46
CA TRP A 189 -7.04 11.38 -8.89
C TRP A 189 -5.99 12.41 -9.35
N PRO A 190 -4.86 12.51 -8.66
CA PRO A 190 -3.80 13.42 -9.10
C PRO A 190 -3.02 12.87 -10.30
N HIS A 191 -2.37 13.78 -11.02
CA HIS A 191 -1.46 13.45 -12.11
C HIS A 191 -0.03 13.36 -11.63
N TRP A 192 0.77 12.59 -12.38
CA TRP A 192 2.19 12.43 -12.15
C TRP A 192 3.00 13.03 -13.29
N ARG A 193 4.10 13.68 -12.96
CA ARG A 193 5.03 14.25 -13.94
C ARG A 193 6.46 13.93 -13.56
N GLN A 194 7.25 13.56 -14.55
CA GLN A 194 8.67 13.39 -14.37
C GLN A 194 9.39 14.73 -14.51
N GLN A 195 10.22 15.06 -13.52
CA GLN A 195 11.09 16.22 -13.53
C GLN A 195 12.38 15.95 -14.33
N ALA A 196 13.15 17.00 -14.63
CA ALA A 196 14.36 16.91 -15.45
C ALA A 196 15.47 16.05 -14.80
N ASP A 197 15.51 15.96 -13.47
CA ASP A 197 16.39 15.07 -12.71
C ASP A 197 15.87 13.63 -12.64
N GLY A 198 14.69 13.39 -13.20
CA GLY A 198 13.98 12.12 -13.24
C GLY A 198 13.11 11.83 -12.01
N ALA A 199 13.05 12.72 -11.01
CA ALA A 199 12.12 12.58 -9.91
C ALA A 199 10.67 12.60 -10.44
N LEU A 200 9.85 11.67 -9.99
CA LEU A 200 8.43 11.63 -10.29
C LEU A 200 7.70 12.37 -9.17
N VAL A 201 6.94 13.39 -9.55
CA VAL A 201 6.19 14.23 -8.61
C VAL A 201 4.70 14.14 -8.91
N CYS A 202 3.92 14.14 -7.84
CA CYS A 202 2.46 14.11 -7.84
C CYS A 202 1.93 15.53 -7.64
N ASP A 203 0.85 15.91 -8.34
CA ASP A 203 0.19 17.21 -8.11
C ASP A 203 -0.87 17.16 -6.98
N GLY A 204 -1.08 15.99 -6.37
CA GLY A 204 -1.99 15.79 -5.25
C GLY A 204 -1.57 16.61 -4.04
N ARG A 205 -2.49 17.43 -3.51
CA ARG A 205 -2.20 18.37 -2.41
C ARG A 205 -1.60 17.71 -1.18
N TYR A 206 -2.06 16.52 -0.82
CA TYR A 206 -1.63 15.81 0.39
C TYR A 206 -0.61 14.70 0.11
N SER A 207 -0.13 14.58 -1.12
CA SER A 207 0.91 13.61 -1.45
C SER A 207 2.26 14.04 -0.87
N ARG A 208 2.99 13.10 -0.26
CA ARG A 208 4.43 13.27 0.04
C ARG A 208 5.27 13.51 -1.22
N ARG A 209 4.73 13.15 -2.38
CA ARG A 209 5.35 13.29 -3.71
C ARG A 209 5.05 14.63 -4.37
N ASN A 210 4.35 15.55 -3.68
CA ASN A 210 4.12 16.91 -4.12
C ASN A 210 5.08 17.89 -3.40
N PRO A 211 6.15 18.38 -4.05
CA PRO A 211 7.11 19.30 -3.42
C PRO A 211 6.51 20.66 -3.03
N GLU A 212 5.35 21.03 -3.58
CA GLU A 212 4.63 22.27 -3.25
C GLU A 212 3.56 22.04 -2.16
N GLY A 213 3.32 20.77 -1.80
CA GLY A 213 2.35 20.38 -0.78
C GLY A 213 2.85 20.63 0.65
N PRO A 214 1.94 20.81 1.62
CA PRO A 214 2.29 21.06 3.03
C PRO A 214 3.08 19.92 3.70
N ALA A 215 3.00 18.71 3.15
CA ALA A 215 3.67 17.52 3.66
C ALA A 215 4.72 16.95 2.66
N GLY A 216 5.03 17.71 1.60
CA GLY A 216 5.92 17.27 0.53
C GLY A 216 7.34 16.97 1.01
N HIS A 217 7.92 15.89 0.50
CA HIS A 217 9.32 15.60 0.70
C HIS A 217 10.22 16.60 -0.05
N PRO A 218 11.42 16.88 0.46
CA PRO A 218 12.38 17.71 -0.25
C PRO A 218 12.83 17.04 -1.57
N PRO A 219 13.32 17.81 -2.55
CA PRO A 219 13.68 17.27 -3.88
C PRO A 219 14.63 16.07 -3.87
N ALA A 220 15.60 16.03 -2.94
CA ALA A 220 16.54 14.92 -2.82
C ALA A 220 15.83 13.59 -2.48
N ASP A 221 14.83 13.64 -1.60
CA ASP A 221 14.06 12.47 -1.18
C ASP A 221 13.09 12.02 -2.28
N LEU A 222 12.52 12.98 -3.04
CA LEU A 222 11.69 12.65 -4.21
C LEU A 222 12.48 11.88 -5.27
N LEU A 223 13.71 12.32 -5.54
CA LEU A 223 14.61 11.62 -6.45
C LEU A 223 15.01 10.25 -5.91
N ALA A 224 15.29 10.14 -4.61
CA ALA A 224 15.65 8.88 -3.96
C ALA A 224 14.51 7.85 -4.06
N ILE A 225 13.27 8.26 -3.74
CA ILE A 225 12.08 7.41 -3.86
C ILE A 225 11.90 6.96 -5.32
N SER A 226 11.93 7.89 -6.27
CA SER A 226 11.79 7.53 -7.69
C SER A 226 12.88 6.58 -8.17
N SER A 227 14.11 6.73 -7.69
CA SER A 227 15.20 5.85 -8.08
C SER A 227 15.02 4.44 -7.50
N ALA A 228 14.53 4.32 -6.28
CA ALA A 228 14.26 3.03 -5.64
C ALA A 228 13.07 2.27 -6.25
N LEU A 229 12.07 3.01 -6.76
CA LEU A 229 10.86 2.44 -7.36
C LEU A 229 10.97 2.22 -8.88
N ARG A 230 12.01 2.76 -9.53
CA ARG A 230 12.31 2.45 -10.93
C ARG A 230 12.73 0.99 -11.03
N ILE A 231 11.99 0.24 -11.82
CA ILE A 231 12.47 -1.04 -12.34
C ILE A 231 13.00 -0.79 -13.74
N VAL A 232 14.32 -0.96 -13.88
CA VAL A 232 15.07 -0.91 -15.14
C VAL A 232 14.94 -2.24 -15.86
#